data_AF-A0A3N5U3D4-F1
#
_entry.id   AF-A0A3N5U3D4-F1
#
_cell.length_a   1.000
_cell.length_b   1.000
_cell.length_c   1.000
_cell.angle_alpha   90.00
_cell.angle_beta   90.00
_cell.angle_gamma   90.00
#
_symmetry.space_group_name_H-M   'P 1'
#
loop_
_entity.id
_entity.type
_entity.pdbx_description
1 polymer ?
#
loop_
_entity_poly.entity_id
_entity_poly.type
_entity_poly.pdbx_seq_one_letter_code
_entity_poly.pdbx_strand_id
1 'polypeptide(L)'
;MKKFIYSLFGLIAVTGVMLTSGWVQEATAGPHVSIRIPLPPPPPFLFPRPPEIIVVPRSEVVIAPHPEVDVFFYGDYWWSPRGARWYRSRNYNGPWNVVSSRYVPSHVRGVPKDHRTVYEKEPRYPYENHDRWRNQRNQEKKERRNWKNNRGKYQHDRGPGKN
;
A
#
# COMPACT_ATOMS: atom_id res chain seq x y z
N MET A 1 -50.06 11.28 55.39
CA MET A 1 -51.51 11.44 55.17
C MET A 1 -51.70 11.74 53.68
N LYS A 2 -52.18 10.74 52.92
CA LYS A 2 -53.48 10.74 52.21
C LYS A 2 -53.56 11.84 51.12
N LYS A 3 -53.80 11.61 49.83
CA LYS A 3 -54.35 10.48 49.05
C LYS A 3 -54.20 10.82 47.54
N PHE A 4 -54.11 9.78 46.71
CA PHE A 4 -54.79 9.54 45.42
C PHE A 4 -55.24 10.77 44.59
N ILE A 5 -55.05 10.82 43.27
CA ILE A 5 -55.77 9.97 42.28
C ILE A 5 -55.02 10.05 40.94
N TYR A 6 -54.59 8.89 40.42
CA TYR A 6 -54.39 8.69 38.99
C TYR A 6 -55.74 8.28 38.40
N SER A 7 -56.22 8.95 37.35
CA SER A 7 -57.25 8.44 36.44
C SER A 7 -57.06 9.15 35.09
N LEU A 8 -56.32 8.60 34.14
CA LEU A 8 -56.68 7.54 33.18
C LEU A 8 -57.32 8.12 31.91
N PHE A 9 -56.84 7.61 30.77
CA PHE A 9 -57.21 7.86 29.37
C PHE A 9 -56.60 9.13 28.76
N GLY A 10 -55.78 9.09 27.72
CA GLY A 10 -55.46 8.02 26.78
C GLY A 10 -55.13 8.66 25.42
N LEU A 11 -54.35 7.95 24.59
CA LEU A 11 -54.06 8.22 23.17
C LEU A 11 -53.11 9.40 22.87
N ILE A 12 -51.80 9.17 22.70
CA ILE A 12 -51.09 8.82 21.45
C ILE A 12 -51.13 9.91 20.37
N ALA A 13 -49.98 10.54 20.11
CA ALA A 13 -49.38 10.75 18.79
C ALA A 13 -48.00 11.44 18.98
N VAL A 14 -46.90 10.67 19.00
CA VAL A 14 -45.91 10.59 17.92
C VAL A 14 -45.24 11.94 17.59
N THR A 15 -43.96 12.08 17.96
CA THR A 15 -42.87 12.85 17.29
C THR A 15 -41.74 13.07 18.31
N GLY A 16 -40.46 12.84 18.05
CA GLY A 16 -39.74 12.23 16.95
C GLY A 16 -38.42 11.71 17.52
N VAL A 17 -37.94 10.58 16.99
CA VAL A 17 -36.65 9.98 17.34
C VAL A 17 -35.54 10.96 16.95
N MET A 18 -34.88 11.53 17.96
CA MET A 18 -33.75 12.43 17.80
C MET A 18 -32.52 11.60 17.40
N LEU A 19 -32.36 11.40 16.09
CA LEU A 19 -31.18 10.82 15.47
C LEU A 19 -29.97 11.73 15.77
N THR A 20 -29.12 11.31 16.70
CA THR A 20 -27.79 11.92 16.89
C THR A 20 -26.92 11.52 15.71
N SER A 21 -26.94 12.32 14.65
CA SER A 21 -25.96 12.28 13.58
C SER A 21 -24.58 12.60 14.16
N GLY A 22 -23.73 11.58 14.21
CA GLY A 22 -22.31 11.76 14.50
C GLY A 22 -21.68 12.62 13.42
N TRP A 23 -21.22 13.81 13.81
CA TRP A 23 -20.36 14.63 12.97
C TRP A 23 -19.01 13.92 12.84
N VAL A 24 -18.77 13.28 11.69
CA VAL A 24 -17.44 12.83 11.31
C VAL A 24 -16.63 14.09 10.99
N GLN A 25 -15.58 14.33 11.77
CA GLN A 25 -14.63 15.42 11.54
C GLN A 25 -13.89 15.16 10.21
N GLU A 26 -14.13 16.03 9.24
CA GLU A 26 -13.35 16.07 8.01
C GLU A 26 -11.91 16.49 8.35
N ALA A 27 -10.97 15.58 8.10
CA ALA A 27 -9.55 15.85 8.25
C ALA A 27 -9.16 17.04 7.36
N THR A 28 -8.64 18.11 7.98
CA THR A 28 -8.08 19.27 7.27
C THR A 28 -6.91 18.81 6.40
N ALA A 29 -7.17 18.70 5.09
CA ALA A 29 -6.12 18.51 4.10
C ALA A 29 -5.19 19.74 4.12
N GLY A 30 -3.90 19.51 4.36
CA GLY A 30 -2.88 20.56 4.33
C GLY A 30 -2.83 21.29 2.98
N PRO A 31 -2.25 22.50 2.93
CA PRO A 31 -2.33 23.37 1.76
C PRO A 31 -1.81 22.68 0.49
N HIS A 32 -2.72 22.45 -0.45
CA HIS A 32 -2.47 21.89 -1.77
C HIS A 32 -1.90 22.99 -2.69
N VAL A 33 -0.60 23.25 -2.60
CA VAL A 33 0.07 24.19 -3.50
C VAL A 33 0.20 23.55 -4.89
N SER A 34 -0.71 23.93 -5.78
CA SER A 34 -0.74 23.46 -7.18
C SER A 34 0.08 24.39 -8.07
N ILE A 35 1.38 24.15 -8.20
CA ILE A 35 2.20 24.89 -9.17
C ILE A 35 1.89 24.35 -10.58
N ARG A 36 1.05 25.07 -11.34
CA ARG A 36 0.71 24.77 -12.73
C ARG A 36 1.85 25.21 -13.66
N ILE A 37 2.92 24.43 -13.71
CA ILE A 37 3.85 24.48 -14.85
C ILE A 37 3.25 23.57 -15.94
N PRO A 38 2.93 24.07 -17.15
CA PRO A 38 2.48 23.22 -18.24
C PRO A 38 3.66 22.36 -18.71
N LEU A 39 3.79 21.19 -18.10
CA LEU A 39 4.70 20.13 -18.53
C LEU A 39 3.87 19.10 -19.29
N PRO A 40 4.37 18.55 -20.41
CA PRO A 40 3.65 17.51 -21.13
C PRO A 40 3.23 16.38 -20.17
N PRO A 41 2.00 15.89 -20.27
CA PRO A 41 1.56 14.76 -19.47
C PRO A 41 2.47 13.56 -19.75
N PRO A 42 2.71 12.70 -18.73
CA PRO A 42 3.44 11.46 -18.94
C PRO A 42 2.81 10.68 -20.10
N PRO A 43 3.60 9.97 -20.94
CA PRO A 43 3.04 9.06 -21.93
C PRO A 43 1.99 8.17 -21.24
N PRO A 44 0.74 8.17 -21.73
CA PRO A 44 -0.36 7.51 -21.05
C PRO A 44 -0.13 6.00 -20.94
N PHE A 45 0.64 5.41 -21.87
CA PHE A 45 0.92 3.98 -21.96
C PHE A 45 2.43 3.71 -22.02
N LEU A 46 3.02 3.31 -20.90
CA LEU A 46 4.41 2.81 -20.89
C LEU A 46 4.50 1.41 -21.45
N PHE A 47 3.55 0.54 -21.12
CA PHE A 47 3.54 -0.83 -21.60
C PHE A 47 2.23 -1.13 -22.33
N PRO A 48 2.29 -1.54 -23.62
CA PRO A 48 1.09 -1.93 -24.37
C PRO A 48 0.56 -3.31 -23.97
N ARG A 49 1.38 -4.11 -23.27
CA ARG A 49 1.10 -5.47 -22.81
C ARG A 49 1.63 -5.62 -21.39
N PRO A 50 1.16 -6.60 -20.59
CA PRO A 50 1.76 -6.88 -19.29
C PRO A 50 3.28 -7.00 -19.39
N PRO A 51 4.05 -6.25 -18.57
CA PRO A 51 5.49 -6.24 -18.67
C PRO A 51 6.08 -7.55 -18.15
N GLU A 52 7.26 -7.89 -18.67
CA GLU A 52 8.16 -8.77 -17.94
C GLU A 52 8.68 -8.04 -16.71
N ILE A 53 8.84 -8.78 -15.62
CA ILE A 53 9.29 -8.26 -14.34
C ILE A 53 10.49 -9.03 -13.83
N ILE A 54 11.38 -8.30 -13.17
CA ILE A 54 12.52 -8.82 -12.41
C ILE A 54 12.20 -8.64 -10.94
N VAL A 55 12.25 -9.73 -10.18
CA VAL A 55 12.05 -9.68 -8.73
C VAL A 55 13.38 -9.37 -8.07
N VAL A 56 13.47 -8.24 -7.35
CA VAL A 56 14.72 -7.88 -6.69
C VAL A 56 14.98 -8.82 -5.50
N PRO A 57 16.11 -9.55 -5.47
CA PRO A 57 16.43 -10.42 -4.35
C PRO A 57 16.46 -9.67 -3.02
N ARG A 58 15.90 -10.30 -1.98
CA ARG A 58 15.85 -9.74 -0.61
C ARG A 58 15.12 -8.39 -0.49
N SER A 59 14.44 -7.94 -1.54
CA SER A 59 13.64 -6.71 -1.57
C SER A 59 12.19 -7.02 -1.90
N GLU A 60 11.32 -6.09 -1.53
CA GLU A 60 9.91 -6.10 -1.94
C GLU A 60 9.65 -5.41 -3.27
N VAL A 61 10.69 -4.81 -3.85
CA VAL A 61 10.60 -4.13 -5.13
C VAL A 61 10.64 -5.14 -6.27
N VAL A 62 9.79 -4.90 -7.25
CA VAL A 62 9.79 -5.57 -8.54
C VAL A 62 10.16 -4.52 -9.58
N ILE A 63 11.02 -4.85 -10.53
CA ILE A 63 11.43 -3.96 -11.62
C ILE A 63 10.68 -4.39 -12.87
N ALA A 64 10.10 -3.46 -13.62
CA ALA A 64 9.66 -3.70 -14.99
C ALA A 64 10.63 -3.00 -15.96
N PRO A 65 11.52 -3.74 -16.62
CA PRO A 65 12.46 -3.15 -17.56
C PRO A 65 11.74 -2.41 -18.69
N HIS A 66 12.13 -1.17 -18.93
CA HIS A 66 11.66 -0.36 -20.06
C HIS A 66 12.86 0.42 -20.63
N PRO A 67 12.97 0.55 -21.97
CA PRO A 67 14.14 1.16 -22.60
C PRO A 67 14.35 2.62 -22.17
N GLU A 68 13.26 3.39 -22.10
CA GLU A 68 13.32 4.85 -21.92
C GLU A 68 13.16 5.35 -20.49
N VAL A 69 12.49 4.60 -19.62
CA VAL A 69 12.13 5.06 -18.26
C VAL A 69 12.32 3.93 -17.27
N ASP A 70 12.65 4.29 -16.03
CA ASP A 70 12.69 3.32 -14.96
C ASP A 70 11.28 3.09 -14.42
N VAL A 71 10.95 1.83 -14.17
CA VAL A 71 9.64 1.44 -13.64
C VAL A 71 9.81 0.39 -12.55
N PHE A 72 9.24 0.70 -11.39
CA PHE A 72 9.31 -0.13 -10.19
C PHE A 72 7.89 -0.40 -9.69
N PHE A 73 7.65 -1.59 -9.17
CA PHE A 73 6.41 -1.95 -8.49
C PHE A 73 6.69 -2.22 -7.01
N TYR A 74 5.94 -1.55 -6.15
CA TYR A 74 6.02 -1.71 -4.70
C TYR A 74 4.73 -1.22 -4.05
N GLY A 75 4.20 -2.01 -3.10
CA GLY A 75 3.04 -1.63 -2.28
C GLY A 75 1.81 -1.30 -3.12
N ASP A 76 1.50 -2.15 -4.11
CA ASP A 76 0.36 -2.04 -5.03
C ASP A 76 0.39 -0.82 -5.98
N TYR A 77 1.55 -0.18 -6.10
CA TYR A 77 1.76 0.92 -7.02
C TYR A 77 2.98 0.68 -7.90
N TRP A 78 2.81 1.10 -9.14
CA TRP A 78 3.87 1.33 -10.10
C TRP A 78 4.45 2.73 -9.88
N TRP A 79 5.77 2.85 -9.90
CA TRP A 79 6.55 4.05 -9.62
C TRP A 79 7.54 4.26 -10.76
N SER A 80 7.65 5.49 -11.25
CA SER A 80 8.57 5.82 -12.34
C SER A 80 9.17 7.21 -12.13
N PRO A 81 10.49 7.34 -11.92
CA PRO A 81 11.15 8.64 -11.93
C PRO A 81 11.26 9.16 -13.38
N ARG A 82 10.90 10.41 -13.61
CA ARG A 82 11.05 11.08 -14.92
C ARG A 82 11.52 12.51 -14.69
N GLY A 83 12.80 12.75 -14.93
CA GLY A 83 13.47 14.00 -14.56
C GLY A 83 13.41 14.24 -13.05
N ALA A 84 12.96 15.43 -12.64
CA ALA A 84 12.86 15.82 -11.23
C ALA A 84 11.58 15.31 -10.51
N ARG A 85 10.67 14.64 -11.23
CA ARG A 85 9.37 14.22 -10.71
C ARG A 85 9.27 12.70 -10.63
N TRP A 86 8.39 12.25 -9.75
CA TRP A 86 7.97 10.86 -9.69
C TRP A 86 6.54 10.73 -10.19
N TYR A 87 6.28 9.59 -10.79
CA TYR A 87 4.97 9.23 -11.31
C TYR A 87 4.53 7.93 -10.63
N ARG A 88 3.24 7.85 -10.30
CA ARG A 88 2.64 6.68 -9.67
C ARG A 88 1.36 6.24 -10.36
N SER A 89 1.19 4.94 -10.55
CA SER A 89 -0.03 4.34 -11.09
C SER A 89 -0.40 3.07 -10.32
N ARG A 90 -1.69 2.70 -10.29
CA ARG A 90 -2.12 1.38 -9.81
C ARG A 90 -1.90 0.27 -10.85
N ASN A 91 -1.83 0.64 -12.13
CA ASN A 91 -1.66 -0.28 -13.25
C ASN A 91 -0.40 0.06 -14.04
N TYR A 92 0.24 -0.95 -14.63
CA TYR A 92 1.51 -0.77 -15.38
C TYR A 92 1.36 0.16 -16.58
N ASN A 93 0.16 0.24 -17.14
CA ASN A 93 -0.21 1.04 -18.30
C ASN A 93 -0.88 2.37 -17.93
N GLY A 94 -0.74 2.84 -16.69
CA GLY A 94 -1.36 4.08 -16.24
C GLY A 94 -2.82 3.90 -15.79
N PRO A 95 -3.53 5.00 -15.46
CA PRO A 95 -3.09 6.39 -15.55
C PRO A 95 -2.00 6.75 -14.52
N TRP A 96 -1.03 7.56 -14.95
CA TRP A 96 0.11 7.98 -14.12
C TRP A 96 -0.13 9.34 -13.48
N ASN A 97 -0.07 9.38 -12.14
CA ASN A 97 -0.23 10.60 -11.36
C ASN A 97 1.13 11.13 -10.90
N VAL A 98 1.32 12.45 -10.96
CA VAL A 98 2.53 13.10 -10.44
C VAL A 98 2.54 13.03 -8.92
N VAL A 99 3.66 12.63 -8.33
CA VAL A 99 3.87 12.60 -6.89
C VAL A 99 5.22 13.22 -6.53
N SER A 100 5.27 13.87 -5.37
CA SER A 100 6.53 14.37 -4.82
C SER A 100 7.43 13.19 -4.39
N SER A 101 8.75 13.34 -4.58
CA SER A 101 9.76 12.35 -4.19
C SER A 101 9.69 11.95 -2.72
N ARG A 102 9.19 12.83 -1.84
CA ARG A 102 8.99 12.55 -0.40
C ARG A 102 7.98 11.42 -0.13
N TYR A 103 7.06 11.17 -1.06
CA TYR A 103 6.06 10.11 -0.94
C TYR A 103 6.52 8.79 -1.56
N VAL A 104 7.71 8.76 -2.15
CA VAL A 104 8.28 7.55 -2.75
C VAL A 104 8.84 6.67 -1.64
N PRO A 105 8.41 5.40 -1.56
CA PRO A 105 8.90 4.45 -0.56
C PRO A 105 10.41 4.35 -0.57
N SER A 106 11.01 4.22 0.62
CA SER A 106 12.47 4.03 0.78
C SER A 106 12.96 2.82 0.00
N HIS A 107 12.19 1.74 -0.04
CA HIS A 107 12.50 0.52 -0.81
C HIS A 107 12.72 0.82 -2.30
N VAL A 108 11.87 1.67 -2.90
CA VAL A 108 11.98 2.06 -4.32
C VAL A 108 13.18 2.98 -4.52
N ARG A 109 13.40 3.94 -3.62
CA ARG A 109 14.57 4.85 -3.69
C ARG A 109 15.91 4.14 -3.46
N GLY A 110 15.89 3.01 -2.75
CA GLY A 110 17.07 2.19 -2.47
C GLY A 110 17.45 1.23 -3.58
N VAL A 111 16.67 1.14 -4.66
CA VAL A 111 17.07 0.37 -5.84
C VAL A 111 18.33 1.01 -6.44
N PRO A 112 19.39 0.23 -6.71
CA PRO A 112 20.60 0.76 -7.32
C PRO A 112 20.32 1.47 -8.65
N LYS A 113 21.03 2.57 -8.92
CA LYS A 113 20.87 3.31 -10.19
C LYS A 113 21.25 2.46 -11.40
N ASP A 114 22.20 1.56 -11.20
CA ASP A 114 22.74 0.57 -12.14
C ASP A 114 21.98 -0.78 -12.09
N HIS A 115 20.74 -0.81 -11.58
CA HIS A 115 19.95 -2.03 -11.45
C HIS A 115 19.84 -2.87 -12.73
N ARG A 116 19.90 -2.22 -13.90
CA ARG A 116 19.85 -2.91 -15.21
C ARG A 116 21.02 -3.86 -15.41
N THR A 117 22.20 -3.50 -14.90
CA THR A 117 23.40 -4.33 -14.92
C THR A 117 23.41 -5.29 -13.72
N VAL A 118 23.07 -4.79 -12.52
CA VAL A 118 23.08 -5.60 -11.29
C VAL A 118 22.14 -6.80 -11.40
N TYR A 119 20.95 -6.61 -11.98
CA TYR A 119 19.94 -7.67 -12.10
C TYR A 119 19.80 -8.18 -13.54
N GLU A 120 20.81 -7.98 -14.39
CA GLU A 120 20.78 -8.45 -15.78
C GLU A 120 20.60 -9.97 -15.88
N LYS A 121 21.23 -10.71 -14.94
CA LYS A 121 21.22 -12.17 -14.87
C LYS A 121 20.01 -12.74 -14.11
N GLU A 122 19.20 -11.88 -13.50
CA GLU A 122 18.03 -12.34 -12.76
C GLU A 122 16.93 -12.83 -13.71
N PRO A 123 16.19 -13.89 -13.35
CA PRO A 123 15.12 -14.39 -14.19
C PRO A 123 13.99 -13.37 -14.33
N ARG A 124 13.42 -13.33 -15.53
CA ARG A 124 12.28 -12.50 -15.87
C ARG A 124 11.00 -13.33 -15.86
N TYR A 125 9.93 -12.73 -15.35
CA TYR A 125 8.63 -13.38 -15.27
C TYR A 125 7.56 -12.48 -15.88
N PRO A 126 6.52 -13.03 -16.53
CA PRO A 126 5.34 -12.25 -16.89
C PRO A 126 4.67 -11.68 -15.63
N TYR A 127 4.34 -10.38 -15.63
CA TYR A 127 3.63 -9.75 -14.50
C TYR A 127 2.27 -10.39 -14.21
N GLU A 128 1.61 -11.01 -15.19
CA GLU A 128 0.34 -11.73 -14.99
C GLU A 128 0.43 -12.79 -13.89
N ASN A 129 1.61 -13.38 -13.69
CA ASN A 129 1.86 -14.37 -12.64
C ASN A 129 2.24 -13.75 -11.28
N HIS A 130 2.22 -12.41 -11.16
CA HIS A 130 2.64 -11.69 -9.97
C HIS A 130 1.83 -12.08 -8.73
N ASP A 131 0.52 -12.31 -8.85
CA ASP A 131 -0.31 -12.73 -7.71
C ASP A 131 0.16 -14.06 -7.11
N ARG A 132 0.54 -15.02 -7.96
CA ARG A 132 1.08 -16.32 -7.52
C ARG A 132 2.37 -16.12 -6.73
N TRP A 133 3.30 -15.32 -7.26
CA TRP A 133 4.55 -15.00 -6.59
C TRP A 133 4.34 -14.25 -5.27
N ARG A 134 3.42 -13.27 -5.24
CA ARG A 134 3.08 -12.51 -4.03
C ARG A 134 2.57 -13.44 -2.94
N ASN A 135 1.72 -14.39 -3.32
CA ASN A 135 1.16 -15.38 -2.39
C ASN A 135 2.23 -16.32 -1.83
N GLN A 136 3.11 -16.83 -2.69
CA GLN A 136 4.23 -17.69 -2.28
C GLN A 136 5.14 -16.98 -1.26
N ARG A 137 5.57 -15.74 -1.55
CA ARG A 137 6.39 -14.95 -0.61
C ARG A 137 5.67 -14.64 0.70
N ASN A 138 4.37 -14.39 0.65
CA ASN A 138 3.59 -14.16 1.85
C ASN A 138 3.50 -15.41 2.73
N GLN A 139 3.44 -16.61 2.14
CA GLN A 139 3.53 -17.88 2.87
C GLN A 139 4.90 -18.05 3.52
N GLU A 140 6.00 -17.88 2.77
CA GLU A 140 7.37 -17.97 3.30
C GLU A 140 7.62 -17.00 4.46
N LYS A 141 7.09 -15.77 4.37
CA LYS A 141 7.17 -14.79 5.46
C LYS A 141 6.41 -15.24 6.70
N LYS A 142 5.21 -15.82 6.54
CA LYS A 142 4.40 -16.35 7.65
C LYS A 142 5.12 -17.52 8.30
N GLU A 143 5.66 -18.45 7.53
CA GLU A 143 6.44 -19.59 8.03
C GLU A 143 7.68 -19.13 8.80
N ARG A 144 8.44 -18.18 8.25
CA ARG A 144 9.61 -17.61 8.94
C ARG A 144 9.23 -16.93 10.25
N ARG A 145 8.10 -16.21 10.30
CA ARG A 145 7.58 -15.61 11.53
C ARG A 145 7.16 -16.69 12.54
N ASN A 146 6.43 -17.70 12.09
CA ASN A 146 5.99 -18.82 12.93
C ASN A 146 7.18 -19.58 13.52
N TRP A 147 8.20 -19.87 12.71
CA TRP A 147 9.44 -20.50 13.16
C TRP A 147 10.14 -19.68 14.25
N LYS A 148 10.29 -18.36 14.06
CA LYS A 148 10.87 -17.47 15.09
C LYS A 148 10.05 -17.47 16.39
N ASN A 149 8.72 -17.40 16.27
CA ASN A 149 7.82 -17.39 17.42
C ASN A 149 7.93 -18.71 18.21
N ASN A 150 7.92 -19.85 17.51
CA ASN A 150 8.05 -21.17 18.14
C ASN A 150 9.43 -21.32 18.79
N ARG A 151 10.51 -20.89 18.13
CA ARG A 151 11.86 -20.92 18.72
C ARG A 151 11.94 -20.09 20.00
N GLY A 152 11.32 -18.92 20.03
CA GLY A 152 11.23 -18.08 21.23
C GLY A 152 10.47 -18.74 22.37
N LYS A 153 9.37 -19.46 22.09
CA LYS A 153 8.62 -20.23 23.11
C LYS A 153 9.47 -21.33 23.75
N TYR A 154 10.15 -22.15 22.94
CA TYR A 154 11.04 -23.20 23.46
C TYR A 154 12.21 -22.66 24.29
N GLN A 155 12.63 -21.42 24.06
CA GLN A 155 13.69 -20.75 24.83
C GLN A 155 13.15 -20.16 26.14
N HIS A 156 11.90 -19.67 26.16
CA HIS A 156 11.22 -19.18 27.35
C HIS A 156 10.87 -20.31 28.34
N ASP A 157 10.49 -21.49 27.83
CA ASP A 157 10.16 -22.65 28.66
C ASP A 157 11.40 -23.33 29.30
N ARG A 158 12.60 -22.99 28.82
CA ARG A 158 13.90 -23.41 29.39
C ARG A 158 14.58 -22.30 30.18
N GLY A 159 13.79 -21.56 30.98
CA GLY A 159 14.34 -20.59 31.93
C GLY A 159 15.43 -21.21 32.82
N PRO A 160 16.43 -20.43 33.26
CA PRO A 160 17.62 -20.95 33.92
C PRO A 160 17.22 -21.69 35.18
N GLY A 161 17.50 -22.99 35.23
CA GLY A 161 17.45 -23.75 36.46
C GLY A 161 18.31 -23.01 37.47
N LYS A 162 17.66 -22.44 38.49
CA LYS A 162 18.34 -21.84 39.63
C LYS A 162 19.00 -23.01 40.37
N ASN A 163 20.30 -23.17 40.15
CA ASN A 163 21.18 -23.91 41.05
C ASN A 163 21.47 -23.06 42.29
#